data_AF-A0A8X6YKX5-F1
#
_entry.id   AF-A0A8X6YKX5-F1
#
_cell.length_a   1.000
_cell.length_b   1.000
_cell.length_c   1.000
_cell.angle_alpha   90.00
_cell.angle_beta   90.00
_cell.angle_gamma   90.00
#
_symmetry.space_group_name_H-M   'P 1'
#
loop_
_entity.id
_entity.type
_entity.pdbx_description
1 polymer ?
#
loop_
_entity_poly.entity_id
_entity_poly.type
_entity_poly.pdbx_seq_one_letter_code
_entity_poly.pdbx_strand_id
1 'polypeptide(L)'
;MISTVSVVAKALKSQGIKYAFGVVGIPVAEVASALQEVGIKFIGMQNEQSKSVRVVDLSRQYGRSTSMICSVLKRKESIKSVTPAKGLTIISKLRTSLHENMEKLLMVWVTEKQLQGEGKDQ
;
A
#
# COMPACT_ATOMS: atom_id res chain seq x y z
N MET A 1 -23.97 -22.58 18.75
CA MET A 1 -22.74 -23.12 18.12
C MET A 1 -21.59 -22.19 18.43
N ILE A 2 -20.56 -22.68 19.11
CA ILE A 2 -19.33 -21.90 19.32
C ILE A 2 -18.54 -21.95 18.02
N SER A 3 -18.33 -20.79 17.37
CA SER A 3 -17.50 -20.75 16.16
C SER A 3 -16.03 -20.85 16.55
N THR A 4 -15.27 -21.66 15.81
CA THR A 4 -13.83 -21.86 16.03
C THR A 4 -13.07 -20.54 15.98
N VAL A 5 -13.50 -19.61 15.13
CA VAL A 5 -12.93 -18.27 14.96
C VAL A 5 -13.08 -17.42 16.22
N SER A 6 -14.22 -17.50 16.92
CA SER A 6 -14.45 -16.74 18.16
C SER A 6 -13.59 -17.24 19.31
N VAL A 7 -13.34 -18.55 19.38
CA VAL A 7 -12.42 -19.15 20.39
C VAL A 7 -10.99 -18.64 20.17
N VAL A 8 -10.54 -18.62 18.91
CA VAL A 8 -9.21 -18.10 18.56
C VAL A 8 -9.11 -16.61 18.89
N ALA A 9 -10.12 -15.80 18.53
CA ALA A 9 -10.12 -14.37 18.84
C ALA A 9 -10.02 -14.09 20.35
N LYS A 10 -10.74 -14.86 21.18
CA LYS A 10 -10.67 -14.76 22.66
C LYS A 10 -9.30 -15.18 23.22
N ALA A 11 -8.71 -16.24 22.68
CA ALA A 11 -7.36 -16.67 23.06
C ALA A 11 -6.32 -15.60 22.73
N LEU A 12 -6.42 -14.98 21.54
CA LEU A 12 -5.53 -13.89 21.12
C LEU A 12 -5.68 -12.65 22.02
N LYS A 13 -6.90 -12.32 22.45
CA LYS A 13 -7.12 -11.26 23.44
C LYS A 13 -6.47 -11.58 24.78
N SER A 14 -6.55 -12.82 25.25
CA SER A 14 -5.91 -13.24 26.51
C SER A 14 -4.38 -13.12 26.46
N GLN A 15 -3.78 -13.15 25.27
CA GLN A 15 -2.35 -12.93 25.05
C GLN A 15 -1.98 -11.43 24.95
N GLY A 16 -2.95 -10.52 25.10
CA GLY A 16 -2.71 -9.08 25.06
C GLY A 16 -2.55 -8.49 23.65
N ILE A 17 -2.92 -9.25 22.61
CA ILE A 17 -2.84 -8.79 21.22
C ILE A 17 -3.91 -7.71 20.98
N LYS A 18 -3.48 -6.50 20.63
CA LYS A 18 -4.38 -5.35 20.34
C LYS A 18 -4.57 -5.06 18.86
N TYR A 19 -3.64 -5.50 18.01
CA TYR A 19 -3.62 -5.18 16.59
C TYR A 19 -3.35 -6.44 15.76
N ALA A 20 -4.07 -6.60 14.66
CA ALA A 20 -3.87 -7.65 13.67
C ALA A 20 -3.75 -7.02 12.28
N PHE A 21 -2.82 -7.50 11.46
CA PHE A 21 -2.60 -7.03 10.10
C PHE A 21 -2.89 -8.17 9.12
N GLY A 22 -3.54 -7.87 8.00
CA GLY A 22 -3.83 -8.89 6.99
C GLY A 22 -4.24 -8.32 5.63
N VAL A 23 -4.11 -9.15 4.60
CA VAL A 23 -4.56 -8.78 3.25
C VAL A 23 -6.08 -8.91 3.18
N VAL A 24 -6.77 -7.85 2.73
CA VAL A 24 -8.24 -7.84 2.65
C VAL A 24 -8.69 -8.78 1.53
N GLY A 25 -9.45 -9.83 1.87
CA GLY A 25 -10.05 -10.78 0.93
C GLY A 25 -11.11 -11.66 1.59
N ILE A 26 -11.91 -12.34 0.75
CA ILE A 26 -12.81 -13.43 1.17
C ILE A 26 -11.90 -14.68 1.20
N PRO A 27 -11.53 -15.27 2.36
CA PRO A 27 -12.32 -15.50 3.58
C PRO A 27 -11.88 -14.74 4.85
N VAL A 28 -10.93 -13.81 4.74
CA VAL A 28 -10.34 -13.08 5.88
C VAL A 28 -11.34 -12.11 6.54
N ALA A 29 -12.37 -11.70 5.81
CA ALA A 29 -13.41 -10.79 6.31
C ALA A 29 -14.15 -11.33 7.56
N GLU A 30 -14.49 -12.62 7.59
CA GLU A 30 -15.19 -13.24 8.71
C GLU A 30 -14.32 -13.28 9.97
N VAL A 31 -13.03 -13.57 9.79
CA VAL A 31 -12.04 -13.57 10.87
C VAL A 31 -11.79 -12.15 11.39
N ALA A 32 -11.67 -11.18 10.48
CA ALA A 32 -11.51 -9.78 10.84
C ALA A 32 -12.70 -9.26 11.66
N SER A 33 -13.93 -9.66 11.31
CA SER A 33 -15.15 -9.31 12.06
C SER A 33 -15.09 -9.86 13.49
N ALA A 34 -14.78 -11.14 13.64
CA ALA A 34 -14.69 -11.78 14.96
C ALA A 34 -13.56 -11.19 15.83
N LEU A 35 -12.44 -10.79 15.23
CA LEU A 35 -11.34 -10.13 15.94
C LEU A 35 -11.75 -8.72 16.42
N GLN A 36 -12.47 -7.97 15.59
CA GLN A 36 -12.97 -6.63 15.94
C GLN A 36 -14.00 -6.68 17.07
N GLU A 37 -14.91 -7.66 17.07
CA GLU A 37 -15.89 -7.87 18.15
C GLU A 37 -15.21 -8.12 19.51
N VAL A 38 -14.06 -8.78 19.49
CA VAL A 38 -13.29 -9.10 20.70
C VAL A 38 -12.41 -7.92 21.14
N GLY A 39 -12.29 -6.86 20.32
CA GLY A 39 -11.55 -5.64 20.61
C GLY A 39 -10.14 -5.60 20.02
N ILE A 40 -9.85 -6.46 19.04
CA ILE A 40 -8.58 -6.48 18.30
C ILE A 40 -8.77 -5.64 17.04
N LYS A 41 -7.96 -4.59 16.88
CA LYS A 41 -8.04 -3.70 15.72
C LYS A 41 -7.39 -4.39 14.51
N PHE A 42 -8.20 -4.74 13.53
CA PHE A 42 -7.71 -5.31 12.26
C PHE A 42 -7.38 -4.19 11.26
N ILE A 43 -6.13 -4.16 10.78
CA ILE A 43 -5.66 -3.26 9.74
C ILE A 43 -5.52 -4.05 8.43
N GLY A 44 -6.45 -3.79 7.51
CA GLY A 44 -6.47 -4.42 6.20
C GLY A 44 -5.54 -3.74 5.21
N MET A 45 -4.63 -4.49 4.60
CA MET A 45 -3.85 -4.04 3.45
C MET A 45 -4.52 -4.56 2.17
N GLN A 46 -4.98 -3.67 1.29
CA GLN A 46 -5.41 -4.08 -0.04
C GLN A 46 -4.16 -4.29 -0.90
N ASN A 47 -4.00 -5.48 -1.47
CA ASN A 47 -2.93 -5.70 -2.44
C ASN A 47 -3.26 -4.90 -3.71
N GLU A 48 -2.58 -3.78 -3.94
CA GLU A 48 -2.75 -2.96 -5.16
C GLU A 48 -2.41 -3.72 -6.45
N GLN A 49 -1.77 -4.89 -6.36
CA GLN A 49 -1.55 -5.76 -7.51
C GLN A 49 -2.85 -6.32 -8.11
N SER A 50 -4.00 -6.20 -7.42
CA SER A 50 -5.31 -6.64 -7.93
C SER A 50 -6.13 -5.56 -8.65
N LYS A 51 -5.62 -4.33 -8.84
CA LYS A 51 -6.21 -3.36 -9.78
C LYS A 51 -6.00 -3.78 -11.25
N SER A 52 -6.12 -5.07 -11.55
CA SER A 52 -6.29 -5.61 -12.89
C SER A 52 -7.67 -5.17 -13.38
N VAL A 53 -7.77 -3.91 -13.81
CA VAL A 53 -8.95 -3.46 -14.55
C VAL A 53 -8.99 -4.28 -15.82
N ARG A 54 -10.13 -4.95 -16.08
CA ARG A 54 -10.25 -5.77 -17.28
C ARG A 54 -10.08 -4.89 -18.51
N VAL A 55 -9.33 -5.39 -19.48
CA VAL A 55 -9.05 -4.68 -20.74
C VAL A 55 -10.34 -4.26 -21.44
N VAL A 56 -11.42 -5.02 -21.28
CA VAL A 56 -12.76 -4.72 -21.81
C VAL A 56 -13.40 -3.49 -21.17
N ASP A 57 -13.23 -3.31 -19.86
CA ASP A 57 -13.81 -2.19 -19.12
C ASP A 57 -13.09 -0.88 -19.48
N LEU A 58 -11.76 -0.93 -19.62
CA LEU A 58 -10.95 0.17 -20.15
C LEU A 58 -11.33 0.49 -21.61
N SER A 59 -11.51 -0.54 -22.44
CA SER A 59 -11.86 -0.39 -23.85
C SER A 59 -13.17 0.39 -24.01
N ARG A 60 -14.16 0.05 -23.18
CA ARG A 60 -15.45 0.74 -23.13
C ARG A 60 -15.34 2.17 -22.60
N GLN A 61 -14.59 2.39 -21.53
CA GLN A 61 -14.43 3.73 -20.93
C GLN A 61 -13.76 4.72 -21.87
N TYR A 62 -12.73 4.29 -22.61
CA TYR A 62 -11.94 5.14 -23.50
C TYR A 62 -12.38 5.08 -24.97
N GLY A 63 -13.42 4.29 -25.30
CA GLY A 63 -13.90 4.11 -26.67
C GLY A 63 -12.83 3.55 -27.62
N ARG A 64 -11.91 2.70 -27.12
CA ARG A 64 -10.81 2.12 -27.89
C ARG A 64 -10.99 0.61 -28.02
N SER A 65 -10.43 0.00 -29.05
CA SER A 65 -10.44 -1.47 -29.15
C SER A 65 -9.59 -2.11 -28.05
N THR A 66 -9.99 -3.30 -27.61
CA THR A 66 -9.25 -4.09 -26.60
C THR A 66 -7.82 -4.41 -27.07
N SER A 67 -7.63 -4.63 -28.38
CA SER A 67 -6.31 -4.85 -29.00
C SER A 67 -5.38 -3.63 -28.84
N MET A 68 -5.92 -2.41 -29.04
CA MET A 68 -5.16 -1.18 -28.85
C MET A 68 -4.74 -1.00 -27.39
N ILE A 69 -5.66 -1.20 -26.44
CA ILE A 69 -5.34 -1.11 -25.00
C ILE A 69 -4.33 -2.18 -24.59
N CYS A 70 -4.46 -3.42 -25.06
CA CYS A 70 -3.48 -4.48 -24.78
C CYS A 70 -2.07 -4.11 -25.30
N SER A 71 -1.98 -3.51 -26.48
CA SER A 71 -0.69 -3.05 -27.03
C SER A 71 -0.06 -1.90 -26.23
N VAL A 72 -0.88 -1.02 -25.64
CA VAL A 72 -0.43 0.08 -24.79
C VAL A 72 0.01 -0.45 -23.43
N LEU A 73 -0.74 -1.39 -22.84
CA LEU A 73 -0.39 -2.02 -21.57
C LEU A 73 0.91 -2.83 -21.68
N LYS A 74 1.11 -3.58 -22.77
CA LYS A 74 2.38 -4.29 -23.06
C LYS A 74 3.57 -3.32 -23.16
N ARG A 75 3.33 -2.12 -23.70
CA ARG A 75 4.35 -1.06 -23.78
C ARG A 75 4.45 -0.20 -22.52
N LYS A 76 3.51 -0.30 -21.58
CA LYS A 76 3.51 0.51 -20.34
C LYS A 76 4.72 0.22 -19.47
N GLU A 77 5.15 -1.04 -19.38
CA GLU A 77 6.35 -1.45 -18.66
C GLU A 77 7.62 -0.80 -19.23
N SER A 78 7.75 -0.76 -20.56
CA SER A 78 8.88 -0.09 -21.23
C SER A 78 8.77 1.44 -21.25
N ILE A 79 7.58 2.02 -21.08
CA ILE A 79 7.39 3.47 -20.93
C ILE A 79 7.75 3.94 -19.51
N LYS A 80 7.55 3.09 -18.49
CA LYS A 80 7.90 3.42 -17.09
C LYS A 80 9.41 3.61 -16.88
N SER A 81 10.24 2.84 -17.60
CA SER A 81 11.71 2.96 -17.54
C SER A 81 12.26 4.10 -18.39
N VAL A 82 11.44 4.67 -19.29
CA VAL A 82 11.82 5.84 -20.08
C VAL A 82 11.60 7.08 -19.22
N THR A 83 12.71 7.68 -18.78
CA THR A 83 12.69 9.03 -18.20
C THR A 83 12.05 9.98 -19.22
N PRO A 84 10.99 10.73 -18.86
CA PRO A 84 10.33 11.60 -19.82
C PRO A 84 11.32 12.66 -20.31
N ALA A 85 11.39 12.83 -21.63
CA ALA A 85 12.17 13.89 -22.25
C ALA A 85 11.69 15.27 -21.75
N LYS A 86 12.63 16.21 -21.63
CA LYS A 86 12.34 17.61 -21.22
C LYS A 86 11.18 18.16 -22.07
N GLY A 87 10.01 18.35 -21.45
CA GLY A 87 8.84 18.98 -22.10
C GLY A 87 7.46 18.42 -21.77
N LEU A 88 7.32 17.31 -21.04
CA LEU A 88 6.00 16.75 -20.67
C LEU A 88 5.56 17.18 -19.27
N THR A 89 4.42 17.86 -19.22
CA THR A 89 3.87 18.58 -18.06
C THR A 89 3.33 17.64 -16.98
N ILE A 90 3.97 17.60 -15.81
CA ILE A 90 3.43 16.99 -14.58
C ILE A 90 2.28 17.85 -14.05
N ILE A 91 1.10 17.27 -13.85
CA ILE A 91 -0.10 17.95 -13.35
C ILE A 91 -0.06 17.95 -11.81
N SER A 92 0.85 18.77 -11.27
CA SER A 92 0.88 19.40 -9.93
C SER A 92 2.34 19.85 -9.68
N LYS A 93 2.55 21.17 -9.63
CA LYS A 93 3.67 21.87 -10.31
C LYS A 93 4.63 22.69 -9.41
N LEU A 94 4.59 22.60 -8.08
CA LEU A 94 5.45 23.46 -7.25
C LEU A 94 6.14 22.73 -6.09
N ARG A 95 7.43 22.41 -6.27
CA ARG A 95 8.35 22.17 -5.15
C ARG A 95 8.76 23.55 -4.62
N THR A 96 8.37 23.88 -3.39
CA THR A 96 8.82 25.12 -2.73
C THR A 96 10.15 24.88 -2.01
N SER A 97 10.93 25.93 -1.75
CA SER A 97 12.19 25.85 -0.98
C SER A 97 12.03 25.22 0.42
N LEU A 98 10.80 25.25 0.96
CA LEU A 98 10.42 24.55 2.18
C LEU A 98 10.59 23.02 2.05
N HIS A 99 10.24 22.46 0.89
CA HIS A 99 10.37 21.03 0.63
C HIS A 99 11.86 20.62 0.55
N GLU A 100 12.70 21.44 -0.07
CA GLU A 100 14.15 21.17 -0.16
C GLU A 100 14.83 21.27 1.21
N ASN A 101 14.44 22.26 2.03
CA ASN A 101 14.96 22.40 3.38
C ASN A 101 14.50 21.25 4.29
N MET A 102 13.26 20.79 4.13
CA MET A 102 12.72 19.65 4.87
C MET A 102 13.41 18.34 4.46
N GLU A 103 13.67 18.14 3.16
CA GLU A 103 14.43 16.99 2.66
C GLU A 103 15.87 16.99 3.20
N LYS A 104 16.54 18.15 3.25
CA LYS A 104 17.89 18.27 3.84
C LYS A 104 17.92 17.97 5.33
N LEU A 105 16.95 18.49 6.09
CA LEU A 105 16.86 18.24 7.53
C LEU A 105 16.51 16.77 7.84
N LEU A 106 15.65 16.15 7.03
CA LEU A 106 15.34 14.72 7.15
C LEU A 106 16.59 13.87 6.90
N MET A 107 17.42 14.24 5.92
CA MET A 107 18.68 13.53 5.68
C MET A 107 19.65 13.67 6.86
N VAL A 108 19.83 14.89 7.40
CA VAL A 108 20.69 15.11 8.58
C VAL A 108 20.18 14.32 9.79
N TRP A 109 18.88 14.37 10.07
CA TRP A 109 18.29 13.65 11.19
C TRP A 109 18.40 12.12 11.02
N VAL A 110 18.18 11.60 9.81
CA VAL A 110 18.38 10.18 9.52
C VAL A 110 19.85 9.81 9.73
N THR A 111 20.79 10.62 9.26
CA THR A 111 22.23 10.39 9.48
C THR A 111 22.60 10.43 10.97
N GLU A 112 22.08 11.41 11.73
CA GLU A 112 22.28 11.49 13.18
C GLU A 112 21.65 10.31 13.92
N LYS A 113 20.50 9.80 13.46
CA LYS A 113 19.83 8.65 14.05
C LYS A 113 20.52 7.33 13.75
N GLN A 114 21.11 7.19 12.56
CA GLN A 114 21.94 6.03 12.22
C GLN A 114 23.23 6.03 13.04
N LEU A 115 23.84 7.20 13.29
CA LEU A 115 25.01 7.33 14.16
C LEU A 115 24.68 7.14 15.66
N GLN A 116 23.48 7.52 16.11
CA GLN A 116 22.99 7.27 17.48
C GLN A 116 22.55 5.80 17.71
N GLY A 117 22.37 5.02 16.64
CA GLY A 117 22.02 3.59 16.70
C GLY A 117 23.20 2.64 16.88
N GLU A 118 24.45 3.15 16.85
CA GLU A 118 25.67 2.35 17.05
C GLU A 118 26.31 2.56 18.43
N GLY A 119 25.53 2.99 19.43
CA GLY A 119 26.04 3.16 20.79
C GLY A 119 24.94 3.25 21.83
N LYS A 120 24.41 2.08 22.23
CA LYS A 120 23.66 1.74 23.46
C LYS A 120 22.85 0.48 23.18
N ASP A 121 22.99 -0.67 23.82
CA ASP A 121 23.72 -1.18 24.98
C ASP A 121 23.70 -2.72 24.74
N GLN A 122 24.76 -3.50 24.95
CA GLN A 122 25.27 -3.97 26.25
C GLN A 122 24.21 -4.56 27.18
#